data_AF-A2WZ77-F1
#
_entry.id   AF-A2WZ77-F1
#
_cell.length_a   1.000
_cell.length_b   1.000
_cell.length_c   1.000
_cell.angle_alpha   90.00
_cell.angle_beta   90.00
_cell.angle_gamma   90.00
#
_symmetry.space_group_name_H-M   'P 1'
#
loop_
_entity.id
_entity.type
_entity.pdbx_description
1 polymer ?
#
loop_
_entity_poly.entity_id
_entity_poly.type
_entity_poly.pdbx_seq_one_letter_code
_entity_poly.pdbx_strand_id
1 'polypeptide(L)'
;MAVRRRRPGPVAAAVLLLLAVATQAAASPIKTVVVVVMENRSFDHMLGWMKRLNPEIDGVTGGEWNPTNASDPSSGRVYFGEGAEYVDPDPGHSFQEIRQQIFGSDDASGPARMDGFVQQARSLGDNMTAAVMNGFSPDSVAVYRELVGEFAVFDRWFASVPSSTQPNRLFVHSATSGGATSNNPELLAKGYPQRTIFDNVHDAGLSFGVYYQDVPAVLFYRNLRKLKYLTKFHPFHGAFRDHAARGSLPNYAVVEQHYMDSKSHPANDDHPSHDVFQGQMLVKEVYETLRASPQWNQTLMVVTYDEHGGFYDHVPTPVTGVPSPDGIVGPPPYNFAFDRLGVRVPAIVISPWINKGTVVHGPNGSPTATSEYEHSSIPATVKKLFDLPQDFLTKRDAWAGTFESVVQGRTEPRTDCPEQLPMPMRIRLTEANEEAKLSEFQQELVQLASVLNGDHQLSSLQDTIRDRMNVREGIAYMRGAVKRFFEAGMSAKRMGVDDEQIVKMRPSLTTRTSPAIEQP
;
A
#
# COMPACT_ATOMS: atom_id res chain seq x y z
N MET A 1 -73.80 -10.13 -60.39
CA MET A 1 -73.94 -10.60 -59.00
C MET A 1 -72.54 -10.76 -58.41
N ALA A 2 -72.34 -10.21 -57.21
CA ALA A 2 -71.04 -9.88 -56.62
C ALA A 2 -70.20 -11.09 -56.20
N VAL A 3 -68.85 -10.97 -56.27
CA VAL A 3 -67.91 -11.21 -55.16
C VAL A 3 -66.64 -10.38 -55.40
N ARG A 4 -66.33 -9.45 -54.47
CA ARG A 4 -65.02 -8.78 -54.31
C ARG A 4 -64.05 -9.72 -53.62
N ARG A 5 -62.80 -9.85 -54.09
CA ARG A 5 -61.62 -10.05 -53.22
C ARG A 5 -60.37 -9.33 -53.76
N ARG A 6 -59.60 -8.83 -52.78
CA ARG A 6 -58.60 -7.76 -52.82
C ARG A 6 -57.25 -8.19 -53.40
N ARG A 7 -56.54 -7.25 -54.04
CA ARG A 7 -55.09 -7.31 -54.30
C ARG A 7 -54.31 -6.90 -53.03
N PRO A 8 -53.14 -7.48 -52.75
CA PRO A 8 -52.32 -7.11 -51.60
C PRO A 8 -51.61 -5.76 -51.84
N GLY A 9 -51.59 -4.92 -50.81
CA GLY A 9 -50.84 -3.65 -50.78
C GLY A 9 -49.35 -3.86 -50.46
N PRO A 10 -48.50 -2.86 -50.72
CA PRO A 10 -47.05 -2.98 -50.56
C PRO A 10 -46.66 -2.93 -49.08
N VAL A 11 -45.74 -3.82 -48.69
CA VAL A 11 -45.09 -3.84 -47.39
C VAL A 11 -44.08 -2.69 -47.34
N ALA A 12 -44.30 -1.72 -46.46
CA ALA A 12 -43.34 -0.67 -46.16
C ALA A 12 -42.29 -1.23 -45.17
N ALA A 13 -41.02 -1.24 -45.58
CA ALA A 13 -39.90 -1.53 -44.69
C ALA A 13 -39.60 -0.28 -43.85
N ALA A 14 -39.84 -0.35 -42.55
CA ALA A 14 -39.40 0.67 -41.60
C ALA A 14 -37.96 0.36 -41.19
N VAL A 15 -37.03 1.24 -41.56
CA VAL A 15 -35.65 1.24 -41.05
C VAL A 15 -35.69 1.95 -39.69
N LEU A 16 -35.53 1.21 -38.60
CA LEU A 16 -35.24 1.79 -37.29
C LEU A 16 -33.77 2.22 -37.26
N LEU A 17 -33.50 3.52 -37.28
CA LEU A 17 -32.23 4.06 -36.80
C LEU A 17 -32.23 3.99 -35.27
N LEU A 18 -31.51 3.02 -34.70
CA LEU A 18 -31.10 3.07 -33.31
C LEU A 18 -30.03 4.17 -33.17
N LEU A 19 -30.45 5.34 -32.70
CA LEU A 19 -29.53 6.33 -32.12
C LEU A 19 -28.97 5.73 -30.84
N ALA A 20 -27.81 5.10 -30.93
CA ALA A 20 -26.98 4.85 -29.76
C ALA A 20 -26.56 6.21 -29.20
N VAL A 21 -27.27 6.68 -28.17
CA VAL A 21 -26.77 7.75 -27.31
C VAL A 21 -25.61 7.13 -26.54
N ALA A 22 -24.41 7.26 -27.09
CA ALA A 22 -23.21 7.12 -26.29
C ALA A 22 -23.30 8.23 -25.24
N THR A 23 -23.67 7.88 -24.01
CA THR A 23 -23.45 8.77 -22.87
C THR A 23 -21.94 8.97 -22.80
N GLN A 24 -21.47 10.11 -23.32
CA GLN A 24 -20.12 10.58 -23.06
C GLN A 24 -19.99 10.61 -21.54
N ALA A 25 -19.26 9.66 -20.95
CA ALA A 25 -18.98 9.69 -19.53
C ALA A 25 -18.35 11.06 -19.25
N ALA A 26 -18.97 11.85 -18.36
CA ALA A 26 -18.42 13.13 -17.97
C ALA A 26 -16.99 12.88 -17.45
N ALA A 27 -16.02 13.64 -17.97
CA ALA A 27 -14.64 13.50 -17.54
C ALA A 27 -14.57 13.62 -16.01
N SER A 28 -13.91 12.66 -15.35
CA SER A 28 -13.83 12.61 -13.88
C SER A 28 -13.37 13.96 -13.30
N PRO A 29 -14.00 14.43 -12.20
CA PRO A 29 -13.59 15.67 -11.54
C PRO A 29 -12.18 15.55 -10.93
N ILE A 30 -11.71 14.33 -10.71
CA ILE A 30 -10.42 14.04 -10.11
C ILE A 30 -9.29 14.37 -11.10
N LYS A 31 -8.32 15.16 -10.63
CA LYS A 31 -7.09 15.52 -11.33
C LYS A 31 -5.82 15.15 -10.56
N THR A 32 -5.97 14.90 -9.25
CA THR A 32 -4.88 14.56 -8.33
C THR A 32 -5.26 13.31 -7.54
N VAL A 33 -4.45 12.26 -7.64
CA VAL A 33 -4.54 11.05 -6.80
C VAL A 33 -3.37 11.07 -5.83
N VAL A 34 -3.65 11.01 -4.53
CA VAL A 34 -2.64 10.96 -3.47
C VAL A 34 -2.68 9.58 -2.81
N VAL A 35 -1.56 8.88 -2.78
CA VAL A 35 -1.47 7.53 -2.22
C VAL A 35 -0.58 7.54 -0.98
N VAL A 36 -1.11 6.98 0.12
CA VAL A 36 -0.40 6.73 1.38
C VAL A 36 -0.54 5.25 1.70
N VAL A 37 0.58 4.54 1.78
CA VAL A 37 0.62 3.10 2.10
C VAL A 37 1.29 2.91 3.46
N MET A 38 0.49 2.68 4.49
CA MET A 38 0.92 2.39 5.86
C MET A 38 1.44 0.94 5.96
N GLU A 39 1.96 0.54 7.12
CA GLU A 39 2.65 -0.73 7.36
C GLU A 39 1.89 -1.67 8.30
N ASN A 40 1.86 -2.94 7.93
CA ASN A 40 1.77 -4.10 8.82
C ASN A 40 0.55 -4.13 9.77
N ARG A 41 -0.66 -3.94 9.22
CA ARG A 41 -1.92 -4.06 9.99
C ARG A 41 -3.05 -4.68 9.19
N SER A 42 -3.74 -5.66 9.77
CA SER A 42 -4.93 -6.25 9.18
C SER A 42 -6.14 -5.31 9.23
N PHE A 43 -7.15 -5.57 8.41
CA PHE A 43 -8.40 -4.80 8.46
C PHE A 43 -9.06 -4.92 9.83
N ASP A 44 -9.22 -6.13 10.37
CA ASP A 44 -9.88 -6.31 11.66
C ASP A 44 -9.10 -5.68 12.83
N HIS A 45 -7.77 -5.63 12.73
CA HIS A 45 -6.93 -5.02 13.75
C HIS A 45 -7.10 -3.50 13.83
N MET A 46 -7.27 -2.81 12.70
CA MET A 46 -7.41 -1.34 12.69
C MET A 46 -8.87 -0.87 12.62
N LEU A 47 -9.68 -1.51 11.77
CA LEU A 47 -11.01 -1.03 11.38
C LEU A 47 -12.12 -2.03 11.71
N GLY A 48 -11.82 -3.25 12.13
CA GLY A 48 -12.84 -4.28 12.39
C GLY A 48 -13.93 -3.83 13.37
N TRP A 49 -13.54 -3.15 14.45
CA TRP A 49 -14.48 -2.65 15.45
C TRP A 49 -15.30 -1.43 15.00
N MET A 50 -15.02 -0.85 13.84
CA MET A 50 -15.83 0.21 13.22
C MET A 50 -17.22 -0.30 12.82
N LYS A 51 -17.44 -1.63 12.74
CA LYS A 51 -18.76 -2.24 12.58
C LYS A 51 -19.77 -1.76 13.63
N ARG A 52 -19.31 -1.40 14.84
CA ARG A 52 -20.18 -0.81 15.88
C ARG A 52 -20.77 0.55 15.47
N LEU A 53 -20.06 1.29 14.62
CA LEU A 53 -20.45 2.61 14.14
C LEU A 53 -21.27 2.50 12.85
N ASN A 54 -20.88 1.60 11.95
CA ASN A 54 -21.63 1.28 10.75
C ASN A 54 -21.76 -0.25 10.60
N PRO A 55 -22.94 -0.84 10.92
CA PRO A 55 -23.16 -2.28 10.83
C PRO A 55 -23.02 -2.90 9.44
N GLU A 56 -23.04 -2.09 8.38
CA GLU A 56 -22.80 -2.57 7.01
C GLU A 56 -21.36 -3.05 6.82
N ILE A 57 -20.39 -2.49 7.54
CA ILE A 57 -18.98 -2.90 7.47
C ILE A 57 -18.84 -4.38 7.84
N ASP A 58 -18.15 -5.15 7.00
CA ASP A 58 -17.74 -6.53 7.26
C ASP A 58 -16.57 -6.59 8.27
N GLY A 59 -16.81 -6.08 9.47
CA GLY A 59 -15.87 -6.10 10.60
C GLY A 59 -16.22 -7.12 11.68
N VAL A 60 -15.62 -6.98 12.85
CA VAL A 60 -15.73 -7.93 13.97
C VAL A 60 -16.85 -7.61 14.95
N THR A 61 -17.25 -8.62 15.70
CA THR A 61 -18.25 -8.55 16.77
C THR A 61 -17.74 -9.03 18.12
N GLY A 62 -16.54 -9.64 18.16
CA GLY A 62 -15.99 -10.35 19.32
C GLY A 62 -16.41 -11.83 19.36
N GLY A 63 -17.23 -12.27 18.40
CA GLY A 63 -17.57 -13.68 18.20
C GLY A 63 -16.53 -14.45 17.40
N GLU A 64 -15.63 -13.74 16.71
CA GLU A 64 -14.56 -14.28 15.89
C GLU A 64 -13.47 -14.90 16.78
N TRP A 65 -12.88 -16.01 16.36
CA TRP A 65 -11.90 -16.74 17.16
C TRP A 65 -10.93 -17.53 16.29
N ASN A 66 -9.82 -17.93 16.89
CA ASN A 66 -8.79 -18.74 16.27
C ASN A 66 -8.40 -19.90 17.21
N PRO A 67 -8.24 -21.15 16.72
CA PRO A 67 -7.90 -22.29 17.55
C PRO A 67 -6.45 -22.20 18.03
N THR A 68 -6.20 -22.76 19.20
CA THR A 68 -4.83 -22.87 19.72
C THR A 68 -3.94 -23.86 18.96
N ASN A 69 -4.57 -24.82 18.27
CA ASN A 69 -3.94 -25.76 17.34
C ASN A 69 -4.94 -26.03 16.21
N ALA A 70 -4.59 -25.60 14.99
CA ALA A 70 -5.49 -25.69 13.83
C ALA A 70 -5.77 -27.13 13.38
N SER A 71 -4.89 -28.07 13.74
CA SER A 71 -5.05 -29.50 13.42
C SER A 71 -5.86 -30.28 14.47
N ASP A 72 -6.15 -29.69 15.62
CA ASP A 72 -6.92 -30.30 16.70
C ASP A 72 -8.27 -29.58 16.91
N PRO A 73 -9.40 -30.18 16.45
CA PRO A 73 -10.73 -29.61 16.62
C PRO A 73 -11.18 -29.45 18.07
N SER A 74 -10.52 -30.14 19.01
CA SER A 74 -10.80 -30.06 20.45
C SER A 74 -9.95 -29.02 21.18
N SER A 75 -9.05 -28.35 20.45
CA SER A 75 -8.15 -27.37 21.04
C SER A 75 -8.88 -26.13 21.54
N GLY A 76 -8.23 -25.38 22.44
CA GLY A 76 -8.77 -24.15 22.99
C GLY A 76 -9.06 -23.11 21.91
N ARG A 77 -9.94 -22.16 22.23
CA ARG A 77 -10.25 -21.01 21.37
C ARG A 77 -9.73 -19.74 21.99
N VAL A 78 -9.14 -18.88 21.17
CA VAL A 78 -8.84 -17.49 21.53
C VAL A 78 -9.80 -16.62 20.75
N TYR A 79 -10.64 -15.86 21.46
CA TYR A 79 -11.59 -14.93 20.84
C TYR A 79 -10.92 -13.60 20.55
N PHE A 80 -11.36 -12.95 19.48
CA PHE A 80 -10.86 -11.64 19.09
C PHE A 80 -11.39 -10.56 20.03
N GLY A 81 -10.49 -9.71 20.55
CA GLY A 81 -10.82 -8.65 21.49
C GLY A 81 -10.59 -7.24 20.94
N GLU A 82 -10.92 -6.24 21.76
CA GLU A 82 -10.75 -4.80 21.45
C GLU A 82 -9.59 -4.12 22.21
N GLY A 83 -8.67 -4.93 22.76
CA GLY A 83 -7.59 -4.47 23.61
C GLY A 83 -6.26 -4.24 22.88
N ALA A 84 -6.28 -3.81 21.60
CA ALA A 84 -5.03 -3.54 20.91
C ALA A 84 -4.34 -2.29 21.49
N GLU A 85 -3.03 -2.43 21.70
CA GLU A 85 -2.15 -1.40 22.26
C GLU A 85 -0.88 -1.29 21.40
N TYR A 86 0.13 -0.60 21.91
CA TYR A 86 1.47 -0.64 21.34
C TYR A 86 2.02 -2.09 21.40
N VAL A 87 2.50 -2.60 20.26
CA VAL A 87 2.96 -3.99 20.12
C VAL A 87 4.48 -4.01 19.97
N ASP A 88 5.15 -4.77 20.83
CA ASP A 88 6.58 -5.05 20.79
C ASP A 88 6.82 -6.42 21.47
N PRO A 89 7.42 -7.42 20.80
CA PRO A 89 8.01 -7.40 19.47
C PRO A 89 6.98 -7.48 18.33
N ASP A 90 7.48 -7.31 17.11
CA ASP A 90 6.76 -7.44 15.86
C ASP A 90 6.24 -8.88 15.61
N PRO A 91 4.95 -9.08 15.25
CA PRO A 91 4.43 -10.42 14.93
C PRO A 91 5.01 -10.97 13.62
N GLY A 92 4.91 -12.29 13.43
CA GLY A 92 5.45 -12.94 12.24
C GLY A 92 4.61 -12.67 11.00
N HIS A 93 5.28 -12.22 9.93
CA HIS A 93 4.64 -11.85 8.66
C HIS A 93 5.55 -12.20 7.46
N SER A 94 6.42 -13.19 7.61
CA SER A 94 7.12 -13.80 6.47
C SER A 94 6.16 -14.66 5.63
N PHE A 95 6.54 -14.95 4.37
CA PHE A 95 5.73 -15.80 3.49
C PHE A 95 5.34 -17.15 4.13
N GLN A 96 6.23 -17.75 4.93
CA GLN A 96 5.95 -19.01 5.62
C GLN A 96 4.91 -18.84 6.73
N GLU A 97 5.07 -17.81 7.55
CA GLU A 97 4.20 -17.55 8.70
C GLU A 97 2.80 -17.16 8.22
N ILE A 98 2.71 -16.31 7.19
CA ILE A 98 1.44 -15.93 6.57
C ILE A 98 0.73 -17.15 5.99
N ARG A 99 1.47 -18.07 5.36
CA ARG A 99 0.90 -19.35 4.90
C ARG A 99 0.29 -20.14 6.06
N GLN A 100 1.00 -20.27 7.18
CA GLN A 100 0.48 -20.96 8.36
C GLN A 100 -0.74 -20.25 8.93
N GLN A 101 -0.74 -18.92 9.00
CA GLN A 101 -1.87 -18.12 9.49
C GLN A 101 -3.14 -18.35 8.66
N ILE A 102 -3.01 -18.35 7.33
CA ILE A 102 -4.12 -18.52 6.39
C ILE A 102 -4.68 -19.95 6.40
N PHE A 103 -3.81 -20.97 6.41
CA PHE A 103 -4.21 -22.36 6.16
C PHE A 103 -4.18 -23.27 7.40
N GLY A 104 -3.70 -22.77 8.54
CA GLY A 104 -3.50 -23.56 9.75
C GLY A 104 -2.35 -24.58 9.65
N SER A 105 -1.64 -24.62 8.52
CA SER A 105 -0.58 -25.60 8.25
C SER A 105 0.39 -25.11 7.17
N ASP A 106 1.46 -25.87 6.96
CA ASP A 106 2.38 -25.68 5.83
C ASP A 106 1.79 -26.21 4.50
N ASP A 107 0.57 -26.74 4.45
CA ASP A 107 -0.10 -27.08 3.20
C ASP A 107 -1.07 -25.95 2.80
N ALA A 108 -0.92 -25.45 1.57
CA ALA A 108 -1.72 -24.34 1.02
C ALA A 108 -2.65 -24.81 -0.11
N SER A 109 -2.87 -26.12 -0.23
CA SER A 109 -3.80 -26.70 -1.22
C SER A 109 -5.26 -26.67 -0.76
N GLY A 110 -5.49 -26.54 0.56
CA GLY A 110 -6.81 -26.48 1.18
C GLY A 110 -7.46 -25.09 1.13
N PRO A 111 -8.66 -24.95 1.72
CA PRO A 111 -9.31 -23.66 1.85
C PRO A 111 -8.53 -22.71 2.77
N ALA A 112 -8.57 -21.41 2.47
CA ALA A 112 -8.05 -20.34 3.33
C ALA A 112 -8.93 -20.16 4.58
N ARG A 113 -8.71 -20.99 5.60
CA ARG A 113 -9.54 -21.08 6.80
C ARG A 113 -9.34 -19.94 7.80
N MET A 114 -8.24 -19.20 7.66
CA MET A 114 -7.84 -18.11 8.56
C MET A 114 -7.71 -18.57 10.02
N ASP A 115 -7.32 -19.83 10.25
CA ASP A 115 -7.38 -20.48 11.56
C ASP A 115 -6.01 -20.80 12.17
N GLY A 116 -4.91 -20.26 11.61
CA GLY A 116 -3.55 -20.53 12.09
C GLY A 116 -2.86 -19.40 12.86
N PHE A 117 -3.51 -18.25 13.03
CA PHE A 117 -2.91 -17.05 13.64
C PHE A 117 -2.41 -17.26 15.07
N VAL A 118 -3.20 -17.89 15.93
CA VAL A 118 -2.80 -18.17 17.33
C VAL A 118 -1.69 -19.20 17.38
N GLN A 119 -1.79 -20.26 16.56
CA GLN A 119 -0.76 -21.28 16.46
C GLN A 119 0.58 -20.68 16.04
N GLN A 120 0.58 -19.82 15.01
CA GLN A 120 1.78 -19.15 14.54
C GLN A 120 2.31 -18.15 15.58
N ALA A 121 1.44 -17.31 16.17
CA ALA A 121 1.83 -16.36 17.21
C ALA A 121 2.54 -17.03 18.40
N ARG A 122 2.04 -18.18 18.86
CA ARG A 122 2.65 -18.95 19.97
C ARG A 122 4.05 -19.45 19.67
N SER A 123 4.39 -19.65 18.39
CA SER A 123 5.76 -20.03 17.99
C SER A 123 6.78 -18.91 18.24
N LEU A 124 6.32 -17.65 18.35
CA LEU A 124 7.13 -16.47 18.66
C LEU A 124 7.16 -16.12 20.16
N GLY A 125 6.23 -16.68 20.95
CA GLY A 125 6.16 -16.53 22.40
C GLY A 125 4.73 -16.39 22.92
N ASP A 126 4.50 -16.73 24.19
CA ASP A 126 3.15 -16.79 24.79
C ASP A 126 2.41 -15.44 24.78
N ASN A 127 3.14 -14.32 24.90
CA ASN A 127 2.55 -12.97 24.92
C ASN A 127 2.07 -12.49 23.54
N MET A 128 2.53 -13.10 22.43
CA MET A 128 2.19 -12.65 21.08
C MET A 128 0.72 -12.93 20.72
N THR A 129 0.11 -13.93 21.34
CA THR A 129 -1.29 -14.30 21.10
C THR A 129 -2.23 -13.11 21.36
N ALA A 130 -1.99 -12.35 22.44
CA ALA A 130 -2.82 -11.19 22.78
C ALA A 130 -2.65 -10.06 21.76
N ALA A 131 -1.43 -9.80 21.29
CA ALA A 131 -1.17 -8.78 20.26
C ALA A 131 -1.89 -9.12 18.94
N VAL A 132 -1.81 -10.38 18.49
CA VAL A 132 -2.39 -10.82 17.21
C VAL A 132 -3.92 -10.89 17.24
N MET A 133 -4.52 -11.26 18.38
CA MET A 133 -5.97 -11.49 18.52
C MET A 133 -6.73 -10.32 19.17
N ASN A 134 -6.20 -9.09 19.08
CA ASN A 134 -6.93 -7.88 19.48
C ASN A 134 -6.88 -6.84 18.37
N GLY A 135 -7.95 -6.07 18.21
CA GLY A 135 -8.02 -4.89 17.35
C GLY A 135 -8.23 -3.61 18.15
N PHE A 136 -7.99 -2.46 17.53
CA PHE A 136 -8.18 -1.16 18.16
C PHE A 136 -9.66 -0.83 18.29
N SER A 137 -10.05 -0.28 19.44
CA SER A 137 -11.35 0.37 19.57
C SER A 137 -11.41 1.60 18.65
N PRO A 138 -12.60 1.98 18.13
CA PRO A 138 -12.73 3.18 17.31
C PRO A 138 -12.19 4.46 17.96
N ASP A 139 -12.24 4.56 19.29
CA ASP A 139 -11.76 5.72 20.03
C ASP A 139 -10.23 5.78 20.12
N SER A 140 -9.57 4.63 20.17
CA SER A 140 -8.10 4.54 20.15
C SER A 140 -7.51 5.00 18.80
N VAL A 141 -8.28 4.84 17.73
CA VAL A 141 -7.93 5.22 16.36
C VAL A 141 -8.84 6.31 15.79
N ALA A 142 -9.02 7.39 16.57
CA ALA A 142 -9.99 8.45 16.29
C ALA A 142 -9.86 9.10 14.89
N VAL A 143 -8.65 9.20 14.33
CA VAL A 143 -8.45 9.74 12.97
C VAL A 143 -9.09 8.80 11.94
N TYR A 144 -8.81 7.50 12.02
CA TYR A 144 -9.39 6.51 11.13
C TYR A 144 -10.91 6.38 11.33
N ARG A 145 -11.39 6.47 12.58
CA ARG A 145 -12.82 6.52 12.90
C ARG A 145 -13.55 7.64 12.15
N GLU A 146 -13.01 8.85 12.21
CA GLU A 146 -13.60 10.01 11.52
C GLU A 146 -13.62 9.80 10.00
N LEU A 147 -12.50 9.32 9.43
CA LEU A 147 -12.40 9.07 7.99
C LEU A 147 -13.36 7.99 7.50
N VAL A 148 -13.54 6.91 8.27
CA VAL A 148 -14.53 5.86 7.96
C VAL A 148 -15.96 6.39 8.03
N GLY A 149 -16.28 7.25 9.00
CA GLY A 149 -17.60 7.88 9.11
C GLY A 149 -17.89 8.87 7.99
N GLU A 150 -16.86 9.53 7.47
CA GLU A 150 -17.01 10.63 6.51
C GLU A 150 -16.81 10.24 5.05
N PHE A 151 -16.10 9.14 4.74
CA PHE A 151 -15.75 8.79 3.37
C PHE A 151 -16.03 7.32 3.05
N ALA A 152 -15.27 6.72 2.12
CA ALA A 152 -15.45 5.34 1.72
C ALA A 152 -14.46 4.43 2.43
N VAL A 153 -14.95 3.40 3.12
CA VAL A 153 -14.16 2.28 3.63
C VAL A 153 -14.36 1.06 2.74
N PHE A 154 -13.27 0.39 2.40
CA PHE A 154 -13.27 -0.85 1.65
C PHE A 154 -13.07 -1.99 2.63
N ASP A 155 -14.08 -2.81 2.83
CA ASP A 155 -14.03 -3.94 3.77
C ASP A 155 -13.66 -5.26 3.08
N ARG A 156 -13.26 -5.19 1.79
CA ARG A 156 -12.70 -6.31 1.02
C ARG A 156 -11.53 -5.87 0.15
N TRP A 157 -10.54 -5.22 0.78
CA TRP A 157 -9.24 -4.88 0.16
C TRP A 157 -8.15 -5.81 0.70
N PHE A 158 -7.46 -6.53 -0.17
CA PHE A 158 -6.48 -7.55 0.20
C PHE A 158 -5.06 -7.12 -0.14
N ALA A 159 -4.09 -7.57 0.67
CA ALA A 159 -2.69 -7.54 0.25
C ALA A 159 -2.54 -8.32 -1.07
N SER A 160 -1.77 -7.81 -2.03
CA SER A 160 -1.64 -8.43 -3.36
C SER A 160 -1.01 -9.83 -3.32
N VAL A 161 -0.19 -10.09 -2.30
CA VAL A 161 0.48 -11.38 -2.07
C VAL A 161 0.57 -11.70 -0.57
N PRO A 162 0.55 -13.00 -0.18
CA PRO A 162 0.74 -13.43 1.21
C PRO A 162 2.23 -13.40 1.59
N SER A 163 2.82 -12.21 1.64
CA SER A 163 4.26 -11.97 1.78
C SER A 163 4.53 -10.67 2.55
N SER A 164 5.78 -10.48 2.98
CA SER A 164 6.25 -9.28 3.67
C SER A 164 6.09 -7.98 2.85
N THR A 165 6.37 -6.85 3.49
CA THR A 165 6.21 -5.47 3.01
C THR A 165 6.63 -5.24 1.56
N GLN A 166 7.89 -5.51 1.21
CA GLN A 166 8.43 -5.03 -0.07
C GLN A 166 7.74 -5.64 -1.30
N PRO A 167 7.51 -6.97 -1.38
CA PRO A 167 6.67 -7.54 -2.42
C PRO A 167 5.33 -6.82 -2.58
N ASN A 168 4.60 -6.55 -1.49
CA ASN A 168 3.32 -5.86 -1.55
C ASN A 168 3.45 -4.39 -2.01
N ARG A 169 4.44 -3.64 -1.50
CA ARG A 169 4.74 -2.27 -1.97
C ARG A 169 5.12 -2.22 -3.45
N LEU A 170 5.72 -3.28 -4.00
CA LEU A 170 5.98 -3.39 -5.43
C LEU A 170 4.69 -3.53 -6.26
N PHE A 171 3.68 -4.25 -5.75
CA PHE A 171 2.38 -4.35 -6.44
C PHE A 171 1.66 -3.00 -6.52
N VAL A 172 1.75 -2.14 -5.49
CA VAL A 172 1.08 -0.82 -5.44
C VAL A 172 1.34 0.03 -6.68
N HIS A 173 2.57 0.05 -7.19
CA HIS A 173 2.93 0.93 -8.31
C HIS A 173 3.28 0.20 -9.60
N SER A 174 3.38 -1.13 -9.58
CA SER A 174 3.77 -1.90 -10.78
C SER A 174 2.91 -3.13 -11.06
N ALA A 175 1.92 -3.42 -10.22
CA ALA A 175 1.04 -4.59 -10.35
C ALA A 175 1.78 -5.94 -10.43
N THR A 176 3.03 -5.99 -9.97
CA THR A 176 3.86 -7.20 -9.81
C THR A 176 5.02 -6.92 -8.85
N SER A 177 5.52 -7.94 -8.17
CA SER A 177 6.80 -7.88 -7.45
C SER A 177 8.00 -8.30 -8.30
N GLY A 178 7.79 -8.62 -9.58
CA GLY A 178 8.82 -9.18 -10.45
C GLY A 178 9.31 -10.57 -9.99
N GLY A 179 8.42 -11.34 -9.34
CA GLY A 179 8.72 -12.67 -8.79
C GLY A 179 9.23 -12.67 -7.35
N ALA A 180 9.37 -11.52 -6.68
CA ALA A 180 9.82 -11.48 -5.30
C ALA A 180 8.71 -11.88 -4.30
N THR A 181 9.07 -12.72 -3.32
CA THR A 181 8.24 -13.15 -2.17
C THR A 181 8.89 -12.81 -0.83
N SER A 182 9.94 -11.98 -0.88
CA SER A 182 10.73 -11.46 0.24
C SER A 182 11.74 -10.47 -0.35
N ASN A 183 12.62 -9.91 0.49
CA ASN A 183 13.81 -9.21 0.01
C ASN A 183 14.59 -10.07 -1.02
N ASN A 184 15.03 -9.44 -2.11
CA ASN A 184 15.95 -10.03 -3.07
C ASN A 184 17.15 -9.07 -3.29
N PRO A 185 18.30 -9.31 -2.63
CA PRO A 185 19.47 -8.42 -2.72
C PRO A 185 20.01 -8.22 -4.15
N GLU A 186 19.89 -9.23 -5.02
CA GLU A 186 20.36 -9.13 -6.41
C GLU A 186 19.46 -8.20 -7.23
N LEU A 187 18.14 -8.37 -7.12
CA LEU A 187 17.17 -7.49 -7.77
C LEU A 187 17.23 -6.08 -7.17
N LEU A 188 17.41 -5.96 -5.86
CA LEU A 188 17.61 -4.69 -5.18
C LEU A 188 18.79 -3.90 -5.76
N ALA A 189 19.95 -4.56 -5.89
CA ALA A 189 21.16 -3.98 -6.47
C ALA A 189 20.95 -3.54 -7.93
N LYS A 190 20.29 -4.37 -8.73
CA LYS A 190 19.96 -4.05 -10.14
C LYS A 190 18.86 -2.99 -10.26
N GLY A 191 18.01 -2.86 -9.24
CA GLY A 191 16.70 -2.23 -9.30
C GLY A 191 15.68 -3.14 -9.99
N TYR A 192 14.48 -3.20 -9.42
CA TYR A 192 13.37 -3.97 -9.95
C TYR A 192 12.99 -3.47 -11.35
N PRO A 193 12.96 -4.34 -12.38
CA PRO A 193 12.95 -3.91 -13.78
C PRO A 193 11.56 -3.56 -14.33
N GLN A 194 10.49 -3.90 -13.61
CA GLN A 194 9.13 -3.73 -14.08
C GLN A 194 8.76 -2.26 -14.31
N ARG A 195 7.87 -2.07 -15.28
CA ARG A 195 7.28 -0.76 -15.59
C ARG A 195 6.32 -0.36 -14.47
N THR A 196 6.23 0.93 -14.21
CA THR A 196 5.41 1.47 -13.12
C THR A 196 4.30 2.38 -13.64
N ILE A 197 3.30 2.63 -12.79
CA ILE A 197 2.27 3.64 -13.06
C ILE A 197 2.87 5.05 -13.21
N PHE A 198 4.00 5.34 -12.55
CA PHE A 198 4.74 6.58 -12.74
C PHE A 198 5.20 6.75 -14.20
N ASP A 199 5.66 5.66 -14.83
CA ASP A 199 6.05 5.66 -16.25
C ASP A 199 4.83 5.91 -17.14
N ASN A 200 3.69 5.27 -16.88
CA ASN A 200 2.45 5.49 -17.65
C ASN A 200 1.92 6.93 -17.51
N VAL A 201 1.88 7.47 -16.29
CA VAL A 201 1.50 8.86 -16.01
C VAL A 201 2.43 9.83 -16.76
N HIS A 202 3.74 9.61 -16.67
CA HIS A 202 4.72 10.46 -17.36
C HIS A 202 4.60 10.40 -18.88
N ASP A 203 4.50 9.19 -19.45
CA ASP A 203 4.43 8.99 -20.90
C ASP A 203 3.10 9.53 -21.49
N ALA A 204 2.05 9.67 -20.67
CA ALA A 204 0.80 10.34 -21.02
C ALA A 204 0.87 11.88 -20.94
N GLY A 205 2.04 12.45 -20.63
CA GLY A 205 2.22 13.90 -20.47
C GLY A 205 1.71 14.46 -19.15
N LEU A 206 1.38 13.60 -18.19
CA LEU A 206 0.94 13.97 -16.84
C LEU A 206 2.13 14.00 -15.88
N SER A 207 1.89 14.54 -14.68
CA SER A 207 2.90 14.72 -13.66
C SER A 207 2.73 13.74 -12.51
N PHE A 208 3.85 13.28 -11.94
CA PHE A 208 3.89 12.58 -10.67
C PHE A 208 4.88 13.25 -9.70
N GLY A 209 4.74 12.96 -8.41
CA GLY A 209 5.69 13.38 -7.39
C GLY A 209 5.69 12.45 -6.18
N VAL A 210 6.86 12.30 -5.56
CA VAL A 210 7.09 11.47 -4.38
C VAL A 210 7.55 12.35 -3.25
N TYR A 211 6.76 12.42 -2.19
CA TYR A 211 6.99 13.23 -1.00
C TYR A 211 7.45 12.32 0.13
N TYR A 212 8.75 12.30 0.41
CA TYR A 212 9.36 11.32 1.30
C TYR A 212 10.01 11.96 2.52
N GLN A 213 10.11 11.21 3.60
CA GLN A 213 10.63 11.69 4.89
C GLN A 213 12.03 11.11 5.21
N ASP A 214 12.25 9.81 4.96
CA ASP A 214 13.57 9.17 5.12
C ASP A 214 14.24 8.87 3.77
N VAL A 215 13.91 7.72 3.17
CA VAL A 215 14.35 7.29 1.84
C VAL A 215 13.10 7.02 1.00
N PRO A 216 13.06 7.44 -0.28
CA PRO A 216 11.96 7.05 -1.16
C PRO A 216 12.10 5.57 -1.53
N ALA A 217 11.32 4.71 -0.89
CA ALA A 217 11.21 3.27 -1.15
C ALA A 217 10.87 3.01 -2.63
N VAL A 218 10.12 3.88 -3.31
CA VAL A 218 9.89 3.70 -4.76
C VAL A 218 11.20 3.69 -5.60
N LEU A 219 12.34 4.10 -5.05
CA LEU A 219 13.66 3.86 -5.68
C LEU A 219 14.08 2.38 -5.71
N PHE A 220 13.31 1.44 -5.14
CA PHE A 220 13.42 0.02 -5.45
C PHE A 220 13.25 -0.25 -6.96
N TYR A 221 12.39 0.53 -7.65
CA TYR A 221 12.24 0.44 -9.10
C TYR A 221 13.43 1.03 -9.83
N ARG A 222 13.97 0.26 -10.78
CA ARG A 222 15.12 0.69 -11.58
C ARG A 222 14.83 1.95 -12.39
N ASN A 223 13.62 2.07 -12.97
CA ASN A 223 13.25 3.21 -13.81
C ASN A 223 13.20 4.52 -13.02
N LEU A 224 12.81 4.48 -11.74
CA LEU A 224 12.75 5.67 -10.90
C LEU A 224 14.13 6.22 -10.50
N ARG A 225 15.20 5.48 -10.80
CA ARG A 225 16.59 5.94 -10.63
C ARG A 225 17.15 6.71 -11.84
N LYS A 226 16.33 6.96 -12.88
CA LYS A 226 16.74 7.69 -14.09
C LYS A 226 16.81 9.21 -13.87
N LEU A 227 17.72 9.87 -14.59
CA LEU A 227 17.96 11.32 -14.49
C LEU A 227 16.72 12.18 -14.76
N LYS A 228 15.83 11.74 -15.68
CA LYS A 228 14.57 12.44 -15.97
C LYS A 228 13.63 12.57 -14.77
N TYR A 229 13.71 11.67 -13.80
CA TYR A 229 12.80 11.64 -12.66
C TYR A 229 13.34 12.27 -11.38
N LEU A 230 14.62 12.69 -11.34
CA LEU A 230 15.23 13.21 -10.12
C LEU A 230 14.51 14.42 -9.52
N THR A 231 13.89 15.25 -10.37
CA THR A 231 13.13 16.44 -9.93
C THR A 231 11.72 16.11 -9.44
N LYS A 232 11.33 14.83 -9.43
CA LYS A 232 10.01 14.35 -8.97
C LYS A 232 10.02 13.91 -7.51
N PHE A 233 11.18 13.93 -6.86
CA PHE A 233 11.34 13.58 -5.46
C PHE A 233 11.46 14.85 -4.62
N HIS A 234 10.65 14.92 -3.58
CA HIS A 234 10.52 16.10 -2.72
C HIS A 234 10.59 15.68 -1.25
N PRO A 235 11.28 16.45 -0.38
CA PRO A 235 11.11 16.26 1.05
C PRO A 235 9.64 16.52 1.41
N PHE A 236 9.02 15.62 2.17
CA PHE A 236 7.62 15.77 2.58
C PHE A 236 7.40 17.07 3.35
N HIS A 237 8.21 17.27 4.40
CA HIS A 237 8.18 18.47 5.24
C HIS A 237 8.49 19.72 4.41
N GLY A 238 7.55 20.66 4.41
CA GLY A 238 7.61 21.87 3.59
C GLY A 238 7.04 21.68 2.18
N ALA A 239 7.64 20.82 1.35
CA ALA A 239 7.30 20.78 -0.08
C ALA A 239 5.87 20.29 -0.35
N PHE A 240 5.37 19.30 0.40
CA PHE A 240 4.00 18.80 0.21
C PHE A 240 2.97 19.90 0.50
N ARG A 241 3.10 20.56 1.66
CA ARG A 241 2.24 21.67 2.07
C ARG A 241 2.31 22.84 1.10
N ASP A 242 3.52 23.19 0.66
CA ASP A 242 3.75 24.27 -0.29
C ASP A 242 3.11 24.00 -1.65
N HIS A 243 3.23 22.78 -2.16
CA HIS A 243 2.62 22.38 -3.44
C HIS A 243 1.10 22.35 -3.31
N ALA A 244 0.57 21.82 -2.19
CA ALA A 244 -0.86 21.82 -1.91
C ALA A 244 -1.43 23.23 -1.81
N ALA A 245 -0.80 24.13 -1.07
CA ALA A 245 -1.25 25.51 -0.88
C ALA A 245 -1.28 26.31 -2.18
N ARG A 246 -0.35 26.04 -3.11
CA ARG A 246 -0.32 26.66 -4.44
C ARG A 246 -1.26 26.00 -5.46
N GLY A 247 -1.92 24.90 -5.09
CA GLY A 247 -2.71 24.12 -6.04
C GLY A 247 -1.87 23.49 -7.16
N SER A 248 -0.64 23.09 -6.83
CA SER A 248 0.34 22.55 -7.77
C SER A 248 0.78 21.12 -7.43
N LEU A 249 -0.02 20.35 -6.69
CA LEU A 249 0.22 18.92 -6.51
C LEU A 249 0.13 18.21 -7.88
N PRO A 250 1.00 17.21 -8.13
CA PRO A 250 1.02 16.47 -9.37
C PRO A 250 -0.21 15.56 -9.52
N ASN A 251 -0.44 15.05 -10.73
CA ASN A 251 -1.58 14.17 -11.00
C ASN A 251 -1.53 12.87 -10.18
N TYR A 252 -0.34 12.33 -9.95
CA TYR A 252 -0.11 11.17 -9.09
C TYR A 252 0.94 11.50 -8.03
N ALA A 253 0.49 11.69 -6.79
CA ALA A 253 1.34 11.98 -5.65
C ALA A 253 1.44 10.77 -4.71
N VAL A 254 2.65 10.45 -4.28
CA VAL A 254 2.89 9.40 -3.28
C VAL A 254 3.52 10.04 -2.06
N VAL A 255 2.99 9.75 -0.88
CA VAL A 255 3.56 10.19 0.40
C VAL A 255 4.21 8.98 1.05
N GLU A 256 5.48 9.11 1.38
CA GLU A 256 6.26 8.09 2.08
C GLU A 256 6.60 8.51 3.51
N GLN A 257 6.61 7.52 4.39
CA GLN A 257 6.68 7.68 5.83
C GLN A 257 8.10 7.95 6.35
N HIS A 258 8.18 8.34 7.62
CA HIS A 258 9.34 8.06 8.45
C HIS A 258 9.27 6.60 8.87
N TYR A 259 10.17 5.79 8.33
CA TYR A 259 10.25 4.36 8.60
C TYR A 259 11.19 4.03 9.76
N MET A 260 12.02 5.00 10.18
CA MET A 260 13.04 4.80 11.21
C MET A 260 12.65 5.49 12.53
N ASP A 261 12.41 4.71 13.58
CA ASP A 261 11.94 5.22 14.87
C ASP A 261 13.05 5.93 15.67
N SER A 262 13.04 7.27 15.63
CA SER A 262 14.01 8.09 16.36
C SER A 262 13.35 9.00 17.38
N LYS A 263 14.09 9.41 18.41
CA LYS A 263 13.55 10.31 19.44
C LYS A 263 13.11 11.67 18.89
N SER A 264 13.84 12.16 17.88
CA SER A 264 13.61 13.47 17.27
C SER A 264 12.53 13.46 16.19
N HIS A 265 12.42 12.35 15.47
CA HIS A 265 11.47 12.11 14.39
C HIS A 265 10.99 10.66 14.55
N PRO A 266 9.97 10.41 15.39
CA PRO A 266 9.41 9.08 15.56
C PRO A 266 8.89 8.52 14.23
N ALA A 267 8.92 7.20 14.07
CA ALA A 267 8.36 6.57 12.88
C ALA A 267 6.83 6.77 12.84
N ASN A 268 6.27 6.91 11.65
CA ASN A 268 4.86 7.28 11.43
C ASN A 268 4.17 6.42 10.35
N ASP A 269 4.56 5.17 10.27
CA ASP A 269 4.10 4.16 9.30
C ASP A 269 3.09 3.15 9.86
N ASP A 270 2.83 3.15 11.17
CA ASP A 270 2.04 2.15 11.91
C ASP A 270 2.66 0.75 12.06
N HIS A 271 3.88 0.50 11.55
CA HIS A 271 4.59 -0.78 11.68
C HIS A 271 4.82 -1.13 13.16
N PRO A 272 4.61 -2.34 13.68
CA PRO A 272 5.08 -2.71 15.03
C PRO A 272 6.61 -2.78 15.11
N SER A 273 7.34 -2.11 15.99
CA SER A 273 6.95 -1.52 17.27
C SER A 273 6.94 0.02 17.20
N HIS A 274 6.25 0.60 16.23
CA HIS A 274 6.02 2.04 16.09
C HIS A 274 4.65 2.42 16.65
N ASP A 275 4.53 3.67 17.10
CA ASP A 275 3.33 4.16 17.76
C ASP A 275 2.27 4.54 16.72
N VAL A 276 1.11 3.86 16.75
CA VAL A 276 -0.03 4.14 15.85
C VAL A 276 -0.55 5.58 16.02
N PHE A 277 -0.27 6.24 17.14
CA PHE A 277 -0.48 7.69 17.28
C PHE A 277 0.23 8.49 16.18
N GLN A 278 1.48 8.14 15.84
CA GLN A 278 2.27 8.87 14.85
C GLN A 278 1.76 8.64 13.43
N GLY A 279 1.34 7.43 13.07
CA GLY A 279 0.71 7.18 11.77
C GLY A 279 -0.64 7.88 11.63
N GLN A 280 -1.46 7.92 12.68
CA GLN A 280 -2.67 8.76 12.71
C GLN A 280 -2.34 10.25 12.50
N MET A 281 -1.28 10.75 13.12
CA MET A 281 -0.82 12.13 12.93
C MET A 281 -0.37 12.42 11.50
N LEU A 282 0.33 11.48 10.85
CA LEU A 282 0.70 11.61 9.43
C LEU A 282 -0.55 11.67 8.54
N VAL A 283 -1.47 10.71 8.69
CA VAL A 283 -2.70 10.66 7.89
C VAL A 283 -3.53 11.93 8.08
N LYS A 284 -3.61 12.43 9.32
CA LYS A 284 -4.22 13.72 9.64
C LYS A 284 -3.53 14.88 8.95
N GLU A 285 -2.20 14.97 8.98
CA GLU A 285 -1.47 16.05 8.30
C GLU A 285 -1.69 16.01 6.77
N VAL A 286 -1.65 14.83 6.17
CA VAL A 286 -1.89 14.67 4.72
C VAL A 286 -3.31 15.10 4.38
N TYR A 287 -4.32 14.60 5.12
CA TYR A 287 -5.72 14.96 4.91
C TYR A 287 -5.93 16.47 5.02
N GLU A 288 -5.50 17.10 6.11
CA GLU A 288 -5.75 18.52 6.37
C GLU A 288 -5.03 19.42 5.38
N THR A 289 -3.83 19.01 4.93
CA THR A 289 -3.09 19.69 3.87
C THR A 289 -3.86 19.67 2.54
N LEU A 290 -4.43 18.52 2.17
CA LEU A 290 -5.25 18.39 0.97
C LEU A 290 -6.59 19.11 1.10
N ARG A 291 -7.22 19.03 2.27
CA ARG A 291 -8.51 19.66 2.58
C ARG A 291 -8.45 21.18 2.51
N ALA A 292 -7.31 21.76 2.89
CA ALA A 292 -7.03 23.20 2.80
C ALA A 292 -6.57 23.64 1.39
N SER A 293 -6.27 22.70 0.49
CA SER A 293 -5.78 23.02 -0.85
C SER A 293 -6.91 23.54 -1.76
N PRO A 294 -6.63 24.51 -2.66
CA PRO A 294 -7.55 24.84 -3.75
C PRO A 294 -7.83 23.66 -4.69
N GLN A 295 -7.02 22.59 -4.66
CA GLN A 295 -7.25 21.34 -5.41
C GLN A 295 -8.17 20.34 -4.68
N TRP A 296 -8.73 20.65 -3.50
CA TRP A 296 -9.53 19.70 -2.71
C TRP A 296 -10.64 19.02 -3.55
N ASN A 297 -11.41 19.80 -4.31
CA ASN A 297 -12.50 19.30 -5.16
C ASN A 297 -12.03 18.48 -6.38
N GLN A 298 -10.72 18.36 -6.60
CA GLN A 298 -10.12 17.57 -7.67
C GLN A 298 -9.21 16.45 -7.12
N THR A 299 -9.23 16.23 -5.80
CA THR A 299 -8.35 15.29 -5.11
C THR A 299 -9.09 13.99 -4.76
N LEU A 300 -8.40 12.88 -4.97
CA LEU A 300 -8.72 11.56 -4.44
C LEU A 300 -7.54 11.10 -3.60
N MET A 301 -7.73 10.94 -2.30
CA MET A 301 -6.71 10.38 -1.41
C MET A 301 -7.04 8.92 -1.10
N VAL A 302 -6.03 8.07 -1.16
CA VAL A 302 -6.11 6.64 -0.84
C VAL A 302 -5.16 6.37 0.32
N VAL A 303 -5.70 5.87 1.43
CA VAL A 303 -4.93 5.35 2.55
C VAL A 303 -5.15 3.85 2.59
N THR A 304 -4.09 3.07 2.47
CA THR A 304 -4.12 1.61 2.57
C THR A 304 -2.91 1.11 3.36
N TYR A 305 -2.84 -0.18 3.65
CA TYR A 305 -1.65 -0.83 4.21
C TYR A 305 -1.04 -1.76 3.16
N ASP A 306 0.25 -2.08 3.28
CA ASP A 306 0.95 -3.03 2.41
C ASP A 306 0.60 -4.49 2.72
N GLU A 307 0.63 -4.89 3.98
CA GLU A 307 0.23 -6.22 4.43
C GLU A 307 -0.29 -6.18 5.88
N HIS A 308 -0.63 -7.34 6.45
CA HIS A 308 -1.42 -7.43 7.68
C HIS A 308 -0.60 -7.51 8.97
N GLY A 309 0.73 -7.61 8.90
CA GLY A 309 1.64 -7.59 10.04
C GLY A 309 1.51 -8.79 10.97
N GLY A 310 0.95 -9.90 10.49
CA GLY A 310 0.64 -11.07 11.31
C GLY A 310 -0.59 -10.91 12.21
N PHE A 311 -1.27 -9.77 12.19
CA PHE A 311 -2.50 -9.54 12.94
C PHE A 311 -3.69 -10.29 12.34
N TYR A 312 -4.57 -10.82 13.20
CA TYR A 312 -5.71 -11.62 12.78
C TYR A 312 -6.67 -10.83 11.87
N ASP A 313 -7.21 -11.51 10.86
CA ASP A 313 -8.39 -11.08 10.12
C ASP A 313 -9.27 -12.30 9.89
N HIS A 314 -10.58 -12.13 10.04
CA HIS A 314 -11.55 -13.22 9.95
C HIS A 314 -11.94 -13.56 8.51
N VAL A 315 -11.70 -12.68 7.54
CA VAL A 315 -12.16 -12.87 6.16
C VAL A 315 -11.21 -13.76 5.38
N PRO A 316 -11.69 -14.88 4.80
CA PRO A 316 -10.89 -15.74 3.93
C PRO A 316 -10.27 -14.98 2.76
N THR A 317 -8.97 -15.17 2.53
CA THR A 317 -8.28 -14.57 1.38
C THR A 317 -8.71 -15.22 0.05
N PRO A 318 -8.81 -14.45 -1.05
CA PRO A 318 -9.06 -14.97 -2.39
C PRO A 318 -7.94 -15.90 -2.89
N VAL A 319 -8.30 -17.17 -3.15
CA VAL A 319 -7.39 -18.22 -3.65
C VAL A 319 -7.81 -18.79 -5.01
N THR A 320 -8.81 -18.21 -5.67
CA THR A 320 -9.37 -18.73 -6.94
C THR A 320 -9.52 -17.63 -7.96
N GLY A 321 -9.10 -17.90 -9.20
CA GLY A 321 -9.26 -16.97 -10.33
C GLY A 321 -8.40 -15.70 -10.22
N VAL A 322 -7.40 -15.70 -9.35
CA VAL A 322 -6.40 -14.64 -9.18
C VAL A 322 -5.29 -14.90 -10.20
N PRO A 323 -5.11 -14.06 -11.25
CA PRO A 323 -4.16 -14.36 -12.32
C PRO A 323 -2.71 -14.10 -11.91
N SER A 324 -1.75 -14.93 -12.28
CA SER A 324 -0.32 -14.54 -12.20
C SER A 324 -0.11 -13.24 -13.00
N PRO A 325 0.54 -12.19 -12.43
CA PRO A 325 0.62 -10.88 -13.07
C PRO A 325 1.36 -10.93 -14.41
N ASP A 326 2.51 -11.60 -14.42
CA ASP A 326 3.47 -11.64 -15.53
C ASP A 326 3.95 -13.07 -15.86
N GLY A 327 3.45 -14.09 -15.16
CA GLY A 327 3.85 -15.48 -15.35
C GLY A 327 5.19 -15.85 -14.71
N ILE A 328 5.80 -14.94 -13.93
CA ILE A 328 7.01 -15.21 -13.18
C ILE A 328 6.64 -16.01 -11.92
N VAL A 329 7.33 -17.13 -11.71
CA VAL A 329 7.20 -17.94 -10.49
C VAL A 329 8.25 -17.47 -9.48
N GLY A 330 7.85 -17.39 -8.21
CA GLY A 330 8.72 -16.99 -7.12
C GLY A 330 9.84 -17.99 -6.85
N PRO A 331 10.85 -17.62 -6.05
CA PRO A 331 11.98 -18.50 -5.79
C PRO A 331 11.60 -19.74 -4.95
N PRO A 332 12.47 -20.77 -4.94
CA PRO A 332 12.41 -21.83 -3.93
C PRO A 332 12.50 -21.26 -2.50
N PRO A 333 11.96 -21.97 -1.49
CA PRO A 333 11.34 -23.29 -1.58
C PRO A 333 9.87 -23.27 -2.02
N TYR A 334 9.24 -22.10 -2.04
CA TYR A 334 7.78 -22.01 -2.21
C TYR A 334 7.33 -22.09 -3.66
N ASN A 335 8.15 -21.64 -4.62
CA ASN A 335 7.80 -21.59 -6.04
C ASN A 335 6.41 -20.98 -6.27
N PHE A 336 6.15 -19.85 -5.60
CA PHE A 336 4.83 -19.24 -5.56
C PHE A 336 4.44 -18.70 -6.95
N ALA A 337 3.29 -19.11 -7.48
CA ALA A 337 2.85 -18.75 -8.83
C ALA A 337 2.18 -17.36 -8.90
N PHE A 338 2.01 -16.67 -7.76
CA PHE A 338 1.27 -15.42 -7.66
C PHE A 338 -0.19 -15.57 -8.11
N ASP A 339 -0.83 -16.66 -7.71
CA ASP A 339 -2.19 -17.07 -8.10
C ASP A 339 -3.19 -17.07 -6.92
N ARG A 340 -2.84 -16.34 -5.85
CA ARG A 340 -3.71 -16.03 -4.70
C ARG A 340 -3.27 -14.72 -4.05
N LEU A 341 -4.16 -14.11 -3.28
CA LEU A 341 -3.88 -12.88 -2.54
C LEU A 341 -3.36 -13.15 -1.12
N GLY A 342 -3.01 -12.08 -0.41
CA GLY A 342 -2.70 -12.06 1.02
C GLY A 342 -3.94 -11.75 1.87
N VAL A 343 -3.71 -11.48 3.15
CA VAL A 343 -4.76 -11.17 4.12
C VAL A 343 -5.36 -9.80 3.83
N ARG A 344 -6.61 -9.59 4.27
CA ARG A 344 -7.31 -8.32 4.14
C ARG A 344 -6.62 -7.21 4.95
N VAL A 345 -6.51 -6.03 4.36
CA VAL A 345 -5.87 -4.85 4.94
C VAL A 345 -6.82 -3.64 4.91
N PRO A 346 -6.63 -2.64 5.79
CA PRO A 346 -7.42 -1.42 5.76
C PRO A 346 -7.25 -0.67 4.44
N ALA A 347 -8.36 -0.17 3.88
CA ALA A 347 -8.33 0.77 2.77
C ALA A 347 -9.47 1.80 2.91
N ILE A 348 -9.10 3.08 2.88
CA ILE A 348 -10.01 4.23 2.98
C ILE A 348 -9.75 5.14 1.78
N VAL A 349 -10.81 5.50 1.07
CA VAL A 349 -10.75 6.41 -0.09
C VAL A 349 -11.52 7.68 0.24
N ILE A 350 -10.85 8.81 0.05
CA ILE A 350 -11.24 10.13 0.57
C ILE A 350 -11.35 11.11 -0.60
N SER A 351 -12.51 11.75 -0.72
CA SER A 351 -12.78 12.80 -1.71
C SER A 351 -14.09 13.50 -1.36
N PRO A 352 -14.25 14.80 -1.67
CA PRO A 352 -15.55 15.46 -1.48
C PRO A 352 -16.65 14.90 -2.42
N TRP A 353 -16.30 14.06 -3.39
CA TRP A 353 -17.26 13.39 -4.28
C TRP A 353 -17.85 12.10 -3.70
N ILE A 354 -17.46 11.69 -2.49
CA ILE A 354 -17.89 10.46 -1.84
C ILE A 354 -18.97 10.77 -0.79
N ASN A 355 -20.05 9.99 -0.77
CA ASN A 355 -21.10 10.10 0.26
C ASN A 355 -20.56 9.69 1.63
N LYS A 356 -21.07 10.31 2.71
CA LYS A 356 -20.68 9.95 4.08
C LYS A 356 -20.94 8.48 4.37
N GLY A 357 -20.01 7.85 5.11
CA GLY A 357 -20.13 6.48 5.60
C GLY A 357 -20.28 5.42 4.51
N THR A 358 -19.71 5.64 3.32
CA THR A 358 -19.83 4.70 2.21
C THR A 358 -19.04 3.41 2.54
N VAL A 359 -19.68 2.25 2.43
CA VAL A 359 -19.02 0.95 2.57
C VAL A 359 -18.92 0.28 1.20
N VAL A 360 -17.72 -0.21 0.87
CA VAL A 360 -17.46 -0.86 -0.42
C VAL A 360 -17.04 -2.31 -0.20
N HIS A 361 -17.93 -3.23 -0.56
CA HIS A 361 -17.78 -4.68 -0.36
C HIS A 361 -16.96 -5.43 -1.41
N GLY A 362 -16.59 -4.80 -2.52
CA GLY A 362 -15.92 -5.51 -3.61
C GLY A 362 -16.34 -4.93 -4.95
N PRO A 363 -15.68 -5.34 -6.04
CA PRO A 363 -15.81 -4.63 -7.31
C PRO A 363 -17.03 -5.09 -8.14
N ASN A 364 -18.03 -5.70 -7.49
CA ASN A 364 -19.29 -6.13 -8.09
C ASN A 364 -19.12 -6.99 -9.35
N GLY A 365 -18.15 -7.92 -9.34
CA GLY A 365 -17.87 -8.84 -10.45
C GLY A 365 -17.23 -8.19 -11.68
N SER A 366 -16.65 -7.00 -11.52
CA SER A 366 -15.92 -6.27 -12.56
C SER A 366 -14.44 -6.11 -12.18
N PRO A 367 -13.49 -6.18 -13.13
CA PRO A 367 -13.68 -6.51 -14.55
C PRO A 367 -14.06 -7.98 -14.80
N THR A 368 -13.87 -8.87 -13.83
CA THR A 368 -14.22 -10.29 -13.91
C THR A 368 -14.96 -10.75 -12.66
N ALA A 369 -15.65 -11.90 -12.75
CA ALA A 369 -16.43 -12.44 -11.63
C ALA A 369 -15.60 -12.75 -10.38
N THR A 370 -14.28 -12.94 -10.52
CA THR A 370 -13.35 -13.20 -9.40
C THR A 370 -12.55 -11.99 -8.99
N SER A 371 -12.75 -10.84 -9.63
CA SER A 371 -12.02 -9.61 -9.32
C SER A 371 -12.24 -9.19 -7.88
N GLU A 372 -11.16 -8.75 -7.25
CA GLU A 372 -11.13 -8.25 -5.87
C GLU A 372 -10.42 -6.89 -5.83
N TYR A 373 -10.58 -6.15 -4.74
CA TYR A 373 -9.72 -5.00 -4.49
C TYR A 373 -8.43 -5.47 -3.83
N GLU A 374 -7.31 -5.17 -4.46
CA GLU A 374 -5.95 -5.33 -3.93
C GLU A 374 -5.04 -4.20 -4.42
N HIS A 375 -3.75 -4.17 -4.08
CA HIS A 375 -2.90 -3.00 -4.36
C HIS A 375 -2.84 -2.59 -5.82
N SER A 376 -2.99 -3.52 -6.76
CA SER A 376 -3.03 -3.23 -8.20
C SER A 376 -4.34 -2.56 -8.66
N SER A 377 -5.35 -2.47 -7.79
CA SER A 377 -6.53 -1.62 -7.98
C SER A 377 -6.16 -0.15 -8.09
N ILE A 378 -5.07 0.29 -7.44
CA ILE A 378 -4.58 1.67 -7.50
C ILE A 378 -4.12 2.03 -8.92
N PRO A 379 -3.13 1.34 -9.54
CA PRO A 379 -2.72 1.64 -10.91
C PRO A 379 -3.84 1.39 -11.93
N ALA A 380 -4.70 0.38 -11.72
CA ALA A 380 -5.87 0.14 -12.55
C ALA A 380 -6.86 1.33 -12.54
N THR A 381 -7.12 1.89 -11.35
CA THR A 381 -8.00 3.05 -11.18
C THR A 381 -7.37 4.32 -11.72
N VAL A 382 -6.06 4.55 -11.50
CA VAL A 382 -5.33 5.70 -12.06
C VAL A 382 -5.37 5.67 -13.59
N LYS A 383 -5.18 4.49 -14.20
CA LYS A 383 -5.31 4.31 -15.65
C LYS A 383 -6.68 4.78 -16.15
N LYS A 384 -7.77 4.39 -15.48
CA LYS A 384 -9.13 4.77 -15.87
C LYS A 384 -9.44 6.24 -15.60
N LEU A 385 -9.08 6.76 -14.43
CA LEU A 385 -9.35 8.15 -14.04
C LEU A 385 -8.71 9.15 -14.99
N PHE A 386 -7.51 8.85 -15.48
CA PHE A 386 -6.74 9.72 -16.35
C PHE A 386 -6.75 9.30 -17.82
N ASP A 387 -7.54 8.29 -18.17
CA ASP A 387 -7.64 7.74 -19.54
C ASP A 387 -6.25 7.48 -20.16
N LEU A 388 -5.38 6.81 -19.39
CA LEU A 388 -4.00 6.61 -19.80
C LEU A 388 -3.96 5.70 -21.05
N PRO A 389 -3.23 6.09 -22.11
CA PRO A 389 -3.24 5.39 -23.40
C PRO A 389 -2.51 4.05 -23.38
N GLN A 390 -1.60 3.82 -22.44
CA GLN A 390 -0.87 2.57 -22.28
C GLN A 390 -1.80 1.48 -21.75
N ASP A 391 -1.61 0.23 -22.15
CA ASP A 391 -2.32 -0.90 -21.55
C ASP A 391 -2.09 -0.99 -20.03
N PHE A 392 -2.88 -1.84 -19.37
CA PHE A 392 -2.61 -2.25 -18.00
C PHE A 392 -1.17 -2.78 -17.86
N LEU A 393 -0.55 -2.54 -16.71
CA LEU A 393 0.86 -2.87 -16.46
C LEU A 393 1.11 -4.37 -16.54
N THR A 394 0.16 -5.17 -16.03
CA THR A 394 0.22 -6.64 -15.99
C THR A 394 -1.17 -7.25 -16.17
N LYS A 395 -1.29 -8.57 -16.03
CA LYS A 395 -2.60 -9.23 -15.94
C LYS A 395 -3.30 -8.96 -14.61
N ARG A 396 -2.56 -8.55 -13.57
CA ARG A 396 -3.11 -8.34 -12.23
C ARG A 396 -3.93 -7.06 -12.17
N ASP A 397 -3.42 -5.91 -12.62
CA ASP A 397 -4.20 -4.66 -12.66
C ASP A 397 -5.30 -4.68 -13.74
N ALA A 398 -5.14 -5.46 -14.81
CA ALA A 398 -6.23 -5.73 -15.75
C ALA A 398 -7.38 -6.54 -15.13
N TRP A 399 -7.10 -7.31 -14.07
CA TRP A 399 -8.07 -8.12 -13.34
C TRP A 399 -8.58 -7.44 -12.06
N ALA A 400 -7.79 -6.58 -11.44
CA ALA A 400 -8.12 -5.92 -10.19
C ALA A 400 -9.41 -5.08 -10.32
N GLY A 401 -10.18 -5.04 -9.24
CA GLY A 401 -11.28 -4.11 -9.13
C GLY A 401 -10.80 -2.66 -9.27
N THR A 402 -11.59 -1.80 -9.91
CA THR A 402 -11.31 -0.36 -9.94
C THR A 402 -12.37 0.39 -9.15
N PHE A 403 -11.99 1.55 -8.61
CA PHE A 403 -12.81 2.30 -7.67
C PHE A 403 -13.11 3.74 -8.13
N GLU A 404 -12.96 4.06 -9.41
CA GLU A 404 -13.35 5.35 -9.98
C GLU A 404 -14.84 5.67 -9.81
N SER A 405 -15.69 4.64 -9.68
CA SER A 405 -17.13 4.80 -9.52
C SER A 405 -17.52 5.44 -8.18
N VAL A 406 -16.69 5.33 -7.14
CA VAL A 406 -16.99 5.88 -5.80
C VAL A 406 -17.06 7.41 -5.81
N VAL A 407 -16.42 8.06 -6.78
CA VAL A 407 -16.44 9.53 -6.97
C VAL A 407 -17.41 9.97 -8.08
N GLN A 408 -18.18 9.05 -8.65
CA GLN A 408 -19.14 9.33 -9.73
C GLN A 408 -20.59 9.36 -9.24
N GLY A 409 -20.83 9.06 -7.97
CA GLY A 409 -22.17 9.03 -7.38
C GLY A 409 -22.79 10.40 -7.12
N ARG A 410 -22.06 11.50 -7.36
CA ARG A 410 -22.49 12.87 -7.06
C ARG A 410 -22.32 13.80 -8.27
N THR A 411 -23.22 14.77 -8.40
CA THR A 411 -23.13 15.84 -9.41
C THR A 411 -22.36 17.06 -8.92
N GLU A 412 -22.20 17.21 -7.60
CA GLU A 412 -21.46 18.30 -6.95
C GLU A 412 -20.62 17.77 -5.77
N PRO A 413 -19.44 18.38 -5.51
CA PRO A 413 -18.62 18.02 -4.38
C PRO A 413 -19.34 18.43 -3.09
N ARG A 414 -19.15 17.64 -2.04
CA ARG A 414 -19.61 17.96 -0.70
C ARG A 414 -18.91 19.20 -0.16
N THR A 415 -19.69 20.03 0.52
CA THR A 415 -19.22 21.23 1.22
C THR A 415 -19.07 21.01 2.73
N ASP A 416 -19.40 19.81 3.23
CA ASP A 416 -19.47 19.47 4.65
C ASP A 416 -18.36 18.49 5.09
N CYS A 417 -17.33 18.28 4.26
CA CYS A 417 -16.17 17.48 4.66
C CYS A 417 -15.40 18.18 5.80
N PRO A 418 -15.00 17.45 6.86
CA PRO A 418 -14.32 18.03 8.01
C PRO A 418 -13.11 18.85 7.60
N GLU A 419 -12.95 20.05 8.15
CA GLU A 419 -11.75 20.87 7.91
C GLU A 419 -10.56 20.34 8.70
N GLN A 420 -10.82 19.77 9.87
CA GLN A 420 -9.84 19.16 10.75
C GLN A 420 -10.34 17.79 11.23
N LEU A 421 -9.42 16.85 11.40
CA LEU A 421 -9.67 15.55 12.02
C LEU A 421 -9.44 15.63 13.54
N PRO A 422 -9.98 14.70 14.35
CA PRO A 422 -9.72 14.67 15.77
C PRO A 422 -8.22 14.49 16.08
N MET A 423 -7.79 14.95 17.25
CA MET A 423 -6.46 14.65 17.76
C MET A 423 -6.43 13.20 18.26
N PRO A 424 -5.52 12.34 17.77
CA PRO A 424 -5.43 10.97 18.24
C PRO A 424 -4.92 10.89 19.68
N MET A 425 -5.26 9.81 20.38
CA MET A 425 -4.71 9.52 21.71
C MET A 425 -3.31 8.93 21.56
N ARG A 426 -2.38 9.34 22.42
CA ARG A 426 -1.05 8.73 22.48
C ARG A 426 -1.16 7.33 23.06
N ILE A 427 -0.67 6.32 22.32
CA ILE A 427 -0.77 4.91 22.71
C ILE A 427 0.54 4.45 23.37
N ARG A 428 1.69 4.83 22.81
CA ARG A 428 2.99 4.50 23.40
C ARG A 428 3.34 5.43 24.56
N LEU A 429 3.62 4.83 25.72
CA LEU A 429 4.03 5.54 26.93
C LEU A 429 5.54 5.84 27.02
N THR A 430 6.35 5.14 26.22
CA THR A 430 7.81 5.29 26.16
C THR A 430 8.26 6.22 25.03
N GLU A 431 9.53 6.62 25.04
CA GLU A 431 10.17 7.26 23.89
C GLU A 431 10.53 6.23 22.81
N ALA A 432 10.73 6.70 21.58
CA ALA A 432 11.30 5.95 20.46
C ALA A 432 12.60 5.22 20.85
N ASN A 433 12.79 4.00 20.34
CA ASN A 433 13.96 3.18 20.65
C ASN A 433 14.93 3.15 19.48
N GLU A 434 15.74 4.19 19.35
CA GLU A 434 16.73 4.31 18.27
C GLU A 434 17.94 3.37 18.43
N GLU A 435 18.05 2.65 19.55
CA GLU A 435 19.06 1.60 19.78
C GLU A 435 18.54 0.20 19.43
N ALA A 436 17.27 0.08 19.02
CA ALA A 436 16.70 -1.18 18.55
C ALA A 436 17.43 -1.67 17.28
N LYS A 437 17.40 -2.99 17.08
CA LYS A 437 17.77 -3.58 15.79
C LYS A 437 16.80 -3.09 14.72
N LEU A 438 17.30 -2.99 13.49
CA LEU A 438 16.47 -2.68 12.33
C LEU A 438 15.44 -3.80 12.10
N SER A 439 14.18 -3.44 11.83
CA SER A 439 13.16 -4.35 11.29
C SER A 439 13.58 -4.89 9.91
N GLU A 440 12.91 -5.92 9.40
CA GLU A 440 13.20 -6.46 8.05
C GLU A 440 13.13 -5.35 7.00
N PHE A 441 12.04 -4.58 6.98
CA PHE A 441 11.89 -3.50 6.01
C PHE A 441 12.91 -2.36 6.21
N GLN A 442 13.21 -1.99 7.46
CA GLN A 442 14.28 -1.02 7.74
C GLN A 442 15.64 -1.49 7.21
N GLN A 443 15.98 -2.78 7.33
CA GLN A 443 17.20 -3.34 6.73
C GLN A 443 17.19 -3.20 5.21
N GLU A 444 16.06 -3.51 4.55
CA GLU A 444 15.91 -3.35 3.11
C GLU A 444 16.09 -1.91 2.64
N LEU A 445 15.57 -0.94 3.40
CA LEU A 445 15.74 0.49 3.12
C LEU A 445 17.20 0.93 3.25
N VAL A 446 17.92 0.44 4.26
CA VAL A 446 19.37 0.70 4.40
C VAL A 446 20.16 0.02 3.28
N GLN A 447 19.79 -1.21 2.88
CA GLN A 447 20.39 -1.88 1.74
C GLN A 447 20.14 -1.11 0.43
N LEU A 448 18.92 -0.60 0.20
CA LEU A 448 18.61 0.29 -0.92
C LEU A 448 19.52 1.52 -0.89
N ALA A 449 19.64 2.19 0.26
CA ALA A 449 20.54 3.33 0.41
C ALA A 449 22.00 2.96 0.06
N SER A 450 22.44 1.74 0.42
CA SER A 450 23.78 1.26 0.06
C SER A 450 23.96 1.04 -1.45
N VAL A 451 22.90 0.62 -2.14
CA VAL A 451 22.88 0.51 -3.61
C VAL A 451 22.97 1.90 -4.23
N LEU A 452 22.13 2.83 -3.76
CA LEU A 452 22.11 4.22 -4.23
C LEU A 452 23.45 4.92 -4.03
N ASN A 453 24.20 4.55 -2.98
CA ASN A 453 25.53 5.09 -2.72
C ASN A 453 26.68 4.30 -3.37
N GLY A 454 26.41 3.16 -4.01
CA GLY A 454 27.42 2.29 -4.61
C GLY A 454 28.16 1.37 -3.62
N ASP A 455 27.86 1.44 -2.32
CA ASP A 455 28.52 0.65 -1.28
C ASP A 455 27.98 -0.80 -1.16
N HIS A 456 26.89 -1.15 -1.85
CA HIS A 456 26.31 -2.50 -1.85
C HIS A 456 27.29 -3.63 -2.22
N GLN A 457 28.43 -3.29 -2.86
CA GLN A 457 29.50 -4.23 -3.19
C GLN A 457 30.36 -4.62 -1.97
N LEU A 458 30.21 -3.92 -0.84
CA LEU A 458 30.96 -4.17 0.39
C LEU A 458 30.23 -5.22 1.24
N SER A 459 30.66 -6.49 1.18
CA SER A 459 30.03 -7.57 1.96
C SER A 459 29.99 -7.29 3.47
N SER A 460 31.05 -6.70 4.01
CA SER A 460 31.13 -6.31 5.42
C SER A 460 30.05 -5.30 5.83
N LEU A 461 29.63 -4.41 4.92
CA LEU A 461 28.53 -3.50 5.17
C LEU A 461 27.20 -4.26 5.18
N GLN A 462 26.99 -5.20 4.25
CA GLN A 462 25.76 -6.01 4.21
C GLN A 462 25.59 -6.86 5.48
N ASP A 463 26.67 -7.48 5.96
CA ASP A 463 26.67 -8.20 7.24
C ASP A 463 26.40 -7.26 8.42
N THR A 464 26.93 -6.02 8.36
CA THR A 464 26.67 -5.01 9.39
C THR A 464 25.20 -4.60 9.41
N ILE A 465 24.61 -4.31 8.25
CA ILE A 465 23.20 -3.93 8.13
C ILE A 465 22.31 -5.04 8.70
N ARG A 466 22.60 -6.30 8.37
CA ARG A 466 21.80 -7.45 8.80
C ARG A 466 21.93 -7.74 10.30
N ASP A 467 23.16 -7.76 10.82
CA ASP A 467 23.41 -8.39 12.12
C ASP A 467 23.71 -7.41 13.25
N ARG A 468 24.12 -6.17 12.94
CA ARG A 468 24.73 -5.25 13.92
C ARG A 468 24.16 -3.85 13.96
N MET A 469 23.66 -3.35 12.82
CA MET A 469 23.22 -1.97 12.70
C MET A 469 21.94 -1.73 13.50
N ASN A 470 21.93 -0.65 14.27
CA ASN A 470 20.73 -0.18 14.96
C ASN A 470 20.02 0.93 14.16
N VAL A 471 18.83 1.32 14.61
CA VAL A 471 18.01 2.37 13.97
C VAL A 471 18.77 3.69 13.84
N ARG A 472 19.48 4.14 14.89
CA ARG A 472 20.28 5.38 14.87
C ARG A 472 21.34 5.37 13.76
N GLU A 473 22.10 4.29 13.66
CA GLU A 473 23.13 4.10 12.64
C GLU A 473 22.53 4.02 11.23
N GLY A 474 21.40 3.32 11.08
CA GLY A 474 20.64 3.24 9.84
C GLY A 474 20.22 4.62 9.33
N ILE A 475 19.64 5.46 10.19
CA ILE A 475 19.25 6.84 9.86
C ILE A 475 20.46 7.64 9.37
N ALA A 476 21.56 7.59 10.11
CA ALA A 476 22.77 8.34 9.78
C ALA A 476 23.33 7.94 8.40
N TYR A 477 23.33 6.63 8.12
CA TYR A 477 23.79 6.10 6.83
C TYR A 477 22.87 6.53 5.68
N MET A 478 21.55 6.30 5.81
CA MET A 478 20.57 6.56 4.75
C MET A 478 20.53 8.03 4.35
N ARG A 479 20.49 8.96 5.31
CA ARG A 479 20.47 10.41 5.02
C ARG A 479 21.65 10.84 4.17
N GLY A 480 22.85 10.34 4.49
CA GLY A 480 24.05 10.61 3.70
C GLY A 480 24.01 10.02 2.30
N ALA A 481 23.58 8.76 2.18
CA ALA A 481 23.50 8.03 0.92
C ALA A 481 22.49 8.66 -0.05
N VAL A 482 21.26 8.92 0.40
CA VAL A 482 20.19 9.50 -0.40
C VAL A 482 20.57 10.90 -0.88
N LYS A 483 21.13 11.73 0.00
CA LYS A 483 21.62 13.07 -0.37
C LYS A 483 22.66 12.99 -1.50
N ARG A 484 23.68 12.14 -1.36
CA ARG A 484 24.74 11.99 -2.38
C ARG A 484 24.19 11.48 -3.72
N PHE A 485 23.25 10.55 -3.69
CA PHE A 485 22.57 10.05 -4.90
C PHE A 485 21.90 11.19 -5.69
N PHE A 486 21.09 12.01 -5.02
CA PHE A 486 20.41 13.14 -5.67
C PHE A 486 21.38 14.24 -6.11
N GLU A 487 22.40 14.58 -5.31
CA GLU A 487 23.41 15.57 -5.68
C GLU A 487 24.20 15.15 -6.93
N ALA A 488 24.65 13.89 -6.98
CA ALA A 488 25.37 13.34 -8.12
C ALA A 488 24.49 13.29 -9.37
N GLY A 489 23.24 12.83 -9.24
CA GLY A 489 22.29 12.81 -10.33
C GLY A 489 21.98 14.21 -10.88
N MET A 490 21.74 15.19 -10.01
CA MET A 490 21.51 16.58 -10.43
C MET A 490 22.76 17.21 -11.06
N SER A 491 23.95 16.81 -10.61
CA SER A 491 25.21 17.21 -11.26
C SER A 491 25.33 16.63 -12.67
N ALA A 492 25.08 15.33 -12.84
CA ALA A 492 25.07 14.68 -14.15
C ALA A 492 24.07 15.32 -15.11
N LYS A 493 22.86 15.65 -14.62
CA LYS A 493 21.85 16.37 -15.41
C LYS A 493 22.35 17.74 -15.86
N ARG A 494 23.00 18.53 -14.98
CA ARG A 494 23.61 19.82 -15.35
C ARG A 494 24.74 19.70 -16.36
N MET A 495 25.42 18.55 -16.40
CA MET A 495 26.48 18.24 -17.37
C MET A 495 25.93 17.76 -18.73
N GLY A 496 24.61 17.68 -18.91
CA GLY A 496 23.99 17.25 -20.16
C GLY A 496 24.05 15.73 -20.39
N VAL A 497 24.19 14.93 -19.33
CA VAL A 497 24.04 13.47 -19.42
C VAL A 497 22.60 13.15 -19.83
N ASP A 498 22.45 12.17 -20.72
CA ASP A 498 21.16 11.72 -21.23
C ASP A 498 20.18 11.36 -20.10
N ASP A 499 18.96 11.90 -20.19
CA ASP A 499 17.91 11.81 -19.19
C ASP A 499 17.39 10.38 -18.93
N GLU A 500 17.64 9.45 -19.87
CA GLU A 500 17.33 8.02 -19.73
C GLU A 500 18.39 7.24 -18.94
N GLN A 501 19.54 7.85 -18.63
CA GLN A 501 20.58 7.20 -17.84
C GLN A 501 20.16 7.04 -16.38
N ILE A 502 20.51 5.89 -15.82
CA ILE A 502 20.36 5.60 -14.38
C ILE A 502 21.54 6.21 -13.63
N VAL A 503 21.28 6.87 -12.52
CA VAL A 503 22.33 7.35 -11.61
C VAL A 503 23.08 6.13 -11.04
N LYS A 504 24.37 6.04 -11.36
CA LYS A 504 25.26 4.98 -10.85
C LYS A 504 26.36 5.60 -10.01
N MET A 505 26.32 5.30 -8.72
CA MET A 505 27.38 5.69 -7.78
C MET A 505 28.45 4.60 -7.71
N ARG A 506 29.70 5.00 -7.50
CA ARG A 506 30.80 4.09 -7.17
C ARG A 506 31.09 4.19 -5.67
N PRO A 507 31.48 3.09 -5.01
CA PRO A 507 31.87 3.15 -3.61
C PRO A 507 32.96 4.21 -3.41
N SER A 508 32.80 5.04 -2.38
CA SER A 508 33.82 6.03 -2.05
C SER A 508 35.05 5.33 -1.44
N LEU A 509 36.26 5.80 -1.73
CA LEU A 509 37.45 5.34 -1.01
C LEU A 509 37.40 5.72 0.49
N THR A 510 36.58 6.72 0.86
CA THR A 510 36.39 7.17 2.25
C THR A 510 35.32 6.39 3.04
N THR A 511 34.46 5.59 2.39
CA THR A 511 33.52 4.69 3.11
C THR A 511 34.23 3.45 3.68
N ARG A 512 35.51 3.25 3.37
CA ARG A 512 36.35 2.16 3.89
C ARG A 512 36.95 2.39 5.27
N THR A 513 36.71 3.53 5.91
CA THR A 513 37.35 3.86 7.19
C THR A 513 36.37 4.42 8.21
N SER A 514 36.02 3.58 9.18
CA SER A 514 35.99 3.96 10.60
C SER A 514 36.54 2.76 11.38
N PRO A 515 37.63 2.93 12.17
CA PRO A 515 38.12 1.86 13.03
C PRO A 515 37.06 1.50 14.05
N ALA A 516 37.00 0.22 14.42
CA ALA A 516 36.24 -0.24 15.57
C ALA A 516 36.58 0.65 16.78
N ILE A 517 35.57 1.21 17.42
CA ILE A 517 35.71 1.81 18.74
C ILE A 517 36.03 0.65 19.68
N GLU A 518 37.30 0.49 20.03
CA GLU A 518 37.70 -0.28 21.21
C GLU A 518 37.00 0.36 22.42
N GLN A 519 36.15 -0.42 23.10
CA GLN A 519 35.62 -0.02 24.40
C GLN A 519 36.67 -0.31 25.49
N PRO A 520 36.76 0.54 26.53
CA PRO A 520 37.62 0.31 27.69
C PRO A 520 37.16 -0.87 28.56
#